data_AF-A0A416XXY9-F1
#
_entry.id   AF-A0A416XXY9-F1
#
_cell.length_a   1.000
_cell.length_b   1.000
_cell.length_c   1.000
_cell.angle_alpha   90.00
_cell.angle_beta   90.00
_cell.angle_gamma   90.00
#
_symmetry.space_group_name_H-M   'P 1'
#
loop_
_entity.id
_entity.type
_entity.pdbx_description
1 polymer ?
#
loop_
_entity_poly.entity_id
_entity_poly.type
_entity_poly.pdbx_seq_one_letter_code
_entity_poly.pdbx_strand_id
1 'polypeptide(L)'
;MMEYNAASVKFLLWHVETKETAKLLQEHSFDEIRRMVLEDNIYQQKSRERAQSEFSCIKKRLQALPEELIQKLIQSDIQTTKIITFIACMVTDRLLFELMYEVYRNKVHYGEENITDADLNIFMNDKRDQSEKMAGFSDLTIRKLKQNFCFLYQDWTCSVVFS
;
A
#
# COMPACT_ATOMS: atom_id res chain seq x y z
N MET A 1 4.40 7.33 17.47
CA MET A 1 3.18 6.96 16.72
C MET A 1 3.35 7.43 15.28
N MET A 2 2.99 6.63 14.27
CA MET A 2 3.13 7.04 12.87
C MET A 2 2.20 8.23 12.56
N GLU A 3 2.71 9.26 11.88
CA GLU A 3 1.89 10.40 11.49
C GLU A 3 1.03 10.10 10.26
N TYR A 4 -0.17 10.69 10.21
CA TYR A 4 -0.98 10.70 8.99
C TYR A 4 -0.22 11.34 7.84
N ASN A 5 -0.34 10.80 6.64
CA ASN A 5 0.27 11.37 5.46
C ASN A 5 -0.60 11.11 4.23
N ALA A 6 -0.47 11.97 3.22
CA ALA A 6 -1.20 11.83 1.95
C ALA A 6 -0.34 11.18 0.85
N ALA A 7 0.77 10.52 1.19
CA ALA A 7 1.67 9.96 0.18
C ALA A 7 0.99 8.83 -0.60
N SER A 8 0.11 8.07 0.06
CA SER A 8 -0.63 6.95 -0.49
C SER A 8 -1.54 7.31 -1.66
N VAL A 9 -1.94 8.57 -1.81
CA VAL A 9 -2.70 9.08 -2.98
C VAL A 9 -2.08 8.67 -4.33
N LYS A 10 -0.78 8.38 -4.36
CA LYS A 10 -0.02 8.13 -5.59
C LYS A 10 0.43 6.68 -5.78
N PHE A 11 0.14 5.79 -4.83
CA PHE A 11 0.81 4.49 -4.73
C PHE A 11 -0.14 3.32 -5.02
N LEU A 12 0.27 2.51 -6.00
CA LEU A 12 -0.38 1.25 -6.34
C LEU A 12 0.12 0.13 -5.41
N LEU A 13 -0.46 -1.06 -5.57
CA LEU A 13 0.00 -2.23 -4.82
C LEU A 13 1.43 -2.63 -5.22
N TRP A 14 1.78 -2.63 -6.51
CA TRP A 14 3.12 -2.95 -7.02
C TRP A 14 3.68 -4.29 -6.49
N HIS A 15 2.82 -5.29 -6.39
CA HIS A 15 3.19 -6.60 -5.83
C HIS A 15 4.26 -7.32 -6.66
N VAL A 16 4.24 -7.16 -7.99
CA VAL A 16 5.26 -7.73 -8.90
C VAL A 16 6.61 -7.08 -8.64
N GLU A 17 6.67 -5.75 -8.71
CA GLU A 17 7.90 -4.98 -8.52
C GLU A 17 8.43 -5.12 -7.10
N THR A 18 7.55 -5.21 -6.10
CA THR A 18 7.92 -5.48 -4.71
C THR A 18 8.59 -6.83 -4.56
N LYS A 19 8.03 -7.88 -5.19
CA LYS A 19 8.62 -9.23 -5.17
C LYS A 19 9.96 -9.28 -5.91
N GLU A 20 10.05 -8.69 -7.09
CA GLU A 20 11.32 -8.64 -7.85
C GLU A 20 12.40 -7.86 -7.10
N THR A 21 12.02 -6.76 -6.43
CA THR A 21 12.94 -6.01 -5.57
C THR A 21 13.40 -6.84 -4.37
N ALA A 22 12.50 -7.59 -3.73
CA ALA A 22 12.85 -8.49 -2.63
C ALA A 22 13.83 -9.59 -3.07
N LYS A 23 13.67 -10.14 -4.28
CA LYS A 23 14.63 -11.09 -4.87
C LYS A 23 15.99 -10.45 -5.09
N LEU A 24 16.04 -9.26 -5.69
CA LEU A 24 17.30 -8.56 -5.93
C LEU A 24 18.03 -8.22 -4.62
N LEU A 25 17.29 -7.95 -3.53
CA LEU A 25 17.88 -7.69 -2.22
C LEU A 25 18.64 -8.88 -1.61
N GLN A 26 18.49 -10.09 -2.17
CA GLN A 26 19.29 -11.25 -1.72
C GLN A 26 20.76 -11.13 -2.13
N GLU A 27 21.05 -10.37 -3.19
CA GLU A 27 22.39 -10.27 -3.81
C GLU A 27 22.87 -8.82 -3.92
N HIS A 28 21.97 -7.84 -3.77
CA HIS A 28 22.25 -6.42 -3.98
C HIS A 28 21.77 -5.56 -2.82
N SER A 29 22.45 -4.43 -2.61
CA SER A 29 22.01 -3.36 -1.72
C SER A 29 20.87 -2.53 -2.34
N PHE A 30 20.11 -1.83 -1.50
CA PHE A 30 19.10 -0.88 -1.98
C PHE A 30 19.68 0.19 -2.93
N ASP A 31 20.93 0.62 -2.75
CA ASP A 31 21.52 1.67 -3.59
C ASP A 31 21.95 1.14 -4.97
N GLU A 32 22.29 -0.14 -5.08
CA GLU A 32 22.52 -0.81 -6.36
C GLU A 32 21.20 -1.03 -7.10
N ILE A 33 20.17 -1.55 -6.41
CA ILE A 33 18.85 -1.73 -7.01
C ILE A 33 18.25 -0.40 -7.45
N ARG A 34 18.46 0.67 -6.66
CA ARG A 34 18.04 2.02 -7.05
C ARG A 34 18.66 2.43 -8.39
N ARG A 35 19.94 2.11 -8.63
CA ARG A 35 20.59 2.39 -9.92
C ARG A 35 19.94 1.58 -11.03
N MET A 36 19.74 0.27 -10.84
CA MET A 36 19.05 -0.59 -11.82
C MET A 36 17.65 -0.06 -12.17
N VAL A 37 16.88 0.39 -11.17
CA VAL A 37 15.55 0.98 -11.39
C VAL A 37 15.59 2.25 -12.21
N LEU A 38 16.59 3.12 -11.99
CA LEU A 38 16.62 4.44 -12.61
C LEU A 38 17.40 4.49 -13.93
N GLU A 39 18.36 3.59 -14.11
CA GLU A 39 19.26 3.53 -15.26
C GLU A 39 18.80 2.45 -16.25
N ASP A 40 18.51 1.24 -15.77
CA ASP A 40 18.07 0.12 -16.62
C ASP A 40 16.54 0.05 -16.75
N ASN A 41 15.81 0.90 -16.01
CA ASN A 41 14.35 0.97 -15.99
C ASN A 41 13.68 -0.40 -15.78
N ILE A 42 14.17 -1.19 -14.81
CA ILE A 42 13.64 -2.55 -14.56
C ILE A 42 12.15 -2.58 -14.16
N TYR A 43 11.58 -1.45 -13.71
CA TYR A 43 10.14 -1.28 -13.45
C TYR A 43 9.34 -0.80 -14.67
N GLN A 44 10.00 -0.58 -15.81
CA GLN A 44 9.39 -0.18 -17.08
C GLN A 44 8.49 1.08 -16.98
N GLN A 45 8.89 2.04 -16.14
CA GLN A 45 8.14 3.26 -15.92
C GLN A 45 8.38 4.28 -17.05
N LYS A 46 7.38 5.13 -17.28
CA LYS A 46 7.41 6.16 -18.34
C LYS A 46 8.33 7.34 -18.03
N SER A 47 8.67 7.56 -16.76
CA SER A 47 9.59 8.63 -16.34
C SER A 47 10.44 8.20 -15.16
N ARG A 48 11.62 8.81 -15.05
CA ARG A 48 12.58 8.57 -13.97
C ARG A 48 12.00 8.96 -12.61
N GLU A 49 11.21 10.03 -12.54
CA GLU A 49 10.56 10.49 -11.31
C GLU A 49 9.53 9.47 -10.81
N ARG A 50 8.78 8.85 -11.73
CA ARG A 50 7.82 7.79 -11.37
C ARG A 50 8.56 6.56 -10.87
N ALA A 51 9.61 6.11 -11.57
CA ALA A 51 10.47 5.00 -11.14
C ALA A 51 11.07 5.26 -9.74
N GLN A 52 11.59 6.47 -9.49
CA GLN A 52 12.13 6.85 -8.18
C GLN A 52 11.05 6.83 -7.09
N SER A 53 9.87 7.35 -7.38
CA SER A 53 8.75 7.39 -6.42
C SER A 53 8.27 5.98 -6.06
N GLU A 54 8.13 5.13 -7.07
CA GLU A 54 7.78 3.71 -6.93
C GLU A 54 8.82 2.95 -6.10
N PHE A 55 10.11 3.06 -6.46
CA PHE A 55 11.20 2.45 -5.69
C PHE A 55 11.24 2.91 -4.25
N SER A 56 11.06 4.21 -3.99
CA SER A 56 11.08 4.75 -2.62
C SER A 56 9.94 4.18 -1.78
N CYS A 57 8.77 3.97 -2.39
CA CYS A 57 7.63 3.34 -1.75
C CYS A 57 7.88 1.85 -1.47
N ILE A 58 8.35 1.10 -2.48
CA ILE A 58 8.68 -0.33 -2.34
C ILE A 58 9.77 -0.54 -1.28
N LYS A 59 10.83 0.26 -1.30
CA LYS A 59 11.90 0.24 -0.29
C LYS A 59 11.32 0.43 1.12
N LYS A 60 10.48 1.44 1.32
CA LYS A 60 9.84 1.70 2.62
C LYS A 60 8.99 0.50 3.08
N ARG A 61 8.23 -0.10 2.16
CA ARG A 61 7.38 -1.29 2.43
C ARG A 61 8.22 -2.49 2.84
N LEU A 62 9.27 -2.81 2.07
CA LEU A 62 10.15 -3.94 2.35
C LEU A 62 10.91 -3.75 3.68
N GLN A 63 11.41 -2.55 3.96
CA GLN A 63 12.09 -2.25 5.23
C GLN A 63 11.18 -2.34 6.46
N ALA A 64 9.86 -2.28 6.28
CA ALA A 64 8.89 -2.38 7.36
C ALA A 64 8.44 -3.82 7.63
N LEU A 65 8.79 -4.77 6.75
CA LEU A 65 8.46 -6.18 6.92
C LEU A 65 9.58 -6.91 7.68
N PRO A 66 9.24 -7.86 8.57
CA PRO A 66 10.19 -8.83 9.10
C PRO A 66 10.83 -9.67 7.98
N GLU A 67 12.08 -10.08 8.19
CA GLU A 67 12.84 -10.87 7.23
C GLU A 67 12.11 -12.17 6.84
N GLU A 68 11.42 -12.82 7.79
CA GLU A 68 10.67 -14.05 7.50
C GLU A 68 9.54 -13.83 6.49
N LEU A 69 8.88 -12.66 6.53
CA LEU A 69 7.85 -12.30 5.55
C LEU A 69 8.45 -11.95 4.20
N ILE A 70 9.64 -11.36 4.16
CA ILE A 70 10.37 -11.09 2.91
C ILE A 70 10.75 -12.41 2.23
N GLN A 71 11.29 -13.38 2.97
CA GLN A 71 11.62 -14.70 2.43
C GLN A 71 10.37 -15.43 1.92
N LYS A 72 9.26 -15.34 2.66
CA LYS A 72 7.97 -15.90 2.21
C LYS A 72 7.46 -15.21 0.95
N LEU A 73 7.54 -13.87 0.86
CA LEU A 73 7.15 -13.10 -0.31
C LEU A 73 7.85 -13.62 -1.59
N ILE A 74 9.17 -13.82 -1.52
CA ILE A 74 9.99 -14.28 -2.64
C ILE A 74 9.54 -15.64 -3.18
N GLN A 75 9.20 -16.57 -2.29
CA GLN A 75 8.85 -17.96 -2.64
C GLN A 75 7.36 -18.15 -2.97
N SER A 76 6.53 -17.17 -2.64
CA SER A 76 5.08 -17.33 -2.68
C SER A 76 4.45 -17.20 -4.07
N ASP A 77 3.23 -17.70 -4.25
CA ASP A 77 2.42 -17.43 -5.44
C ASP A 77 1.96 -15.96 -5.51
N ILE A 78 1.28 -15.61 -6.60
CA ILE A 78 0.80 -14.23 -6.85
C ILE A 78 -0.16 -13.77 -5.75
N GLN A 79 -1.06 -14.64 -5.27
CA GLN A 79 -2.07 -14.25 -4.29
C GLN A 79 -1.44 -13.94 -2.93
N THR A 80 -0.56 -14.81 -2.48
CA THR A 80 0.21 -14.62 -1.25
C THR A 80 1.12 -13.40 -1.36
N THR A 81 1.72 -13.16 -2.54
CA THR A 81 2.54 -11.96 -2.81
C THR A 81 1.71 -10.69 -2.62
N LYS A 82 0.48 -10.66 -3.16
CA LYS A 82 -0.43 -9.51 -3.00
C LYS A 82 -0.83 -9.31 -1.54
N ILE A 83 -1.13 -10.38 -0.81
CA ILE A 83 -1.47 -10.29 0.63
C ILE A 83 -0.31 -9.70 1.42
N ILE A 84 0.91 -10.23 1.26
CA ILE A 84 2.09 -9.73 1.98
C ILE A 84 2.38 -8.28 1.59
N THR A 85 2.27 -7.93 0.31
CA THR A 85 2.46 -6.54 -0.15
C THR A 85 1.41 -5.60 0.44
N PHE A 86 0.16 -6.04 0.53
CA PHE A 86 -0.92 -5.26 1.15
C PHE A 86 -0.70 -5.08 2.66
N ILE A 87 -0.20 -6.10 3.35
CA ILE A 87 0.26 -5.96 4.74
C ILE A 87 1.34 -4.89 4.85
N ALA A 88 2.34 -4.88 3.95
CA ALA A 88 3.38 -3.86 3.94
C ALA A 88 2.81 -2.45 3.69
N CYS A 89 1.79 -2.31 2.84
CA CYS A 89 1.05 -1.06 2.68
C CYS A 89 0.42 -0.60 4.00
N MET A 90 -0.29 -1.48 4.70
CA MET A 90 -0.92 -1.15 5.99
C MET A 90 0.12 -0.78 7.06
N VAL A 91 1.23 -1.50 7.13
CA VAL A 91 2.30 -1.21 8.11
C VAL A 91 2.94 0.17 7.85
N THR A 92 2.99 0.61 6.60
CA THR A 92 3.65 1.88 6.21
C THR A 92 2.70 3.06 6.02
N ASP A 93 1.39 2.82 6.06
CA ASP A 93 0.32 3.79 5.96
C ASP A 93 -0.71 3.58 7.08
N ARG A 94 -0.62 4.44 8.09
CA ARG A 94 -1.54 4.50 9.22
C ARG A 94 -3.01 4.62 8.80
N LEU A 95 -3.32 5.45 7.80
CA LEU A 95 -4.72 5.71 7.44
C LEU A 95 -5.35 4.49 6.78
N LEU A 96 -4.57 3.78 5.95
CA LEU A 96 -4.98 2.50 5.39
C LEU A 96 -5.17 1.44 6.49
N PHE A 97 -4.23 1.35 7.44
CA PHE A 97 -4.36 0.42 8.58
C PHE A 97 -5.62 0.69 9.40
N GLU A 98 -5.88 1.94 9.78
CA GLU A 98 -7.07 2.32 10.54
C GLU A 98 -8.36 2.04 9.76
N LEU A 99 -8.38 2.28 8.44
CA LEU A 99 -9.53 1.93 7.61
C LEU A 99 -9.81 0.42 7.66
N MET A 100 -8.78 -0.41 7.54
CA MET A 100 -8.94 -1.86 7.58
C MET A 100 -9.34 -2.36 8.98
N TYR A 101 -8.82 -1.73 10.02
CA TYR A 101 -9.09 -2.11 11.41
C TYR A 101 -10.48 -1.66 11.89
N GLU A 102 -10.90 -0.46 11.54
CA GLU A 102 -12.14 0.16 12.06
C GLU A 102 -13.34 -0.07 11.13
N VAL A 103 -13.15 -0.10 9.82
CA VAL A 103 -14.25 -0.25 8.86
C VAL A 103 -14.31 -1.70 8.35
N TYR A 104 -13.25 -2.18 7.71
CA TYR A 104 -13.28 -3.50 7.07
C TYR A 104 -13.53 -4.64 8.07
N ARG A 105 -12.86 -4.63 9.22
CA ARG A 105 -13.07 -5.64 10.28
C ARG A 105 -14.53 -5.70 10.74
N ASN A 106 -15.18 -4.54 10.87
CA ASN A 106 -16.60 -4.46 11.25
C ASN A 106 -17.50 -5.02 10.14
N LYS A 107 -17.22 -4.69 8.87
CA LYS A 107 -17.93 -5.29 7.72
C LYS A 107 -17.86 -6.81 7.76
N VAL A 108 -16.67 -7.37 7.96
CA VAL A 108 -16.48 -8.83 8.09
C VAL A 108 -17.27 -9.39 9.29
N HIS A 109 -17.25 -8.71 10.43
CA HIS A 109 -17.99 -9.14 11.62
C HIS A 109 -19.50 -9.21 11.40
N TYR A 110 -20.06 -8.29 10.62
CA TYR A 110 -21.48 -8.24 10.28
C TYR A 110 -21.84 -8.99 8.99
N GLY A 111 -20.88 -9.63 8.31
CA GLY A 111 -21.11 -10.36 7.06
C GLY A 111 -21.40 -9.44 5.86
N GLU A 112 -20.97 -8.18 5.91
CA GLU A 112 -21.07 -7.25 4.79
C GLU A 112 -19.88 -7.41 3.83
N GLU A 113 -20.15 -7.41 2.53
CA GLU A 113 -19.12 -7.77 1.53
C GLU A 113 -18.21 -6.61 1.12
N ASN A 114 -18.68 -5.36 1.23
CA ASN A 114 -18.02 -4.21 0.60
C ASN A 114 -17.96 -2.98 1.49
N ILE A 115 -16.87 -2.23 1.36
CA ILE A 115 -16.74 -0.86 1.91
C ILE A 115 -17.43 0.10 0.94
N THR A 116 -18.41 0.84 1.43
CA THR A 116 -19.19 1.80 0.62
C THR A 116 -18.57 3.20 0.66
N ASP A 117 -19.02 4.08 -0.25
CA ASP A 117 -18.62 5.49 -0.23
C ASP A 117 -19.03 6.20 1.07
N ALA A 118 -20.17 5.81 1.64
CA ALA A 118 -20.69 6.32 2.91
C ALA A 118 -19.77 5.94 4.07
N ASP A 119 -19.34 4.68 4.14
CA ASP A 119 -18.38 4.22 5.17
C ASP A 119 -17.08 5.03 5.11
N LEU A 120 -16.57 5.27 3.89
CA LEU A 120 -15.36 6.08 3.70
C LEU A 120 -15.56 7.56 4.08
N ASN A 121 -16.75 8.13 3.84
CA ASN A 121 -17.05 9.51 4.25
C ASN A 121 -17.09 9.64 5.76
N ILE A 122 -17.77 8.71 6.44
CA ILE A 122 -17.84 8.67 7.91
C ILE A 122 -16.44 8.54 8.49
N PHE A 123 -15.68 7.54 8.04
CA PHE A 123 -14.30 7.33 8.47
C PHE A 123 -13.43 8.58 8.28
N MET A 124 -13.45 9.21 7.11
CA MET A 124 -12.63 10.39 6.85
C MET A 124 -13.03 11.57 7.73
N ASN A 125 -14.32 11.80 7.95
CA ASN A 125 -14.79 12.88 8.82
C ASN A 125 -14.37 12.63 10.27
N ASP A 126 -14.54 11.41 10.78
CA ASP A 126 -14.11 11.04 12.13
C ASP A 126 -12.60 11.28 12.30
N LYS A 127 -11.78 10.96 11.28
CA LYS A 127 -10.33 11.23 11.32
C LYS A 127 -9.99 12.71 11.27
N ARG A 128 -10.79 13.56 10.60
CA ARG A 128 -10.59 15.02 10.60
C ARG A 128 -10.85 15.59 11.99
N ASP A 129 -11.89 15.12 12.66
CA ASP A 129 -12.24 15.58 14.02
C ASP A 129 -11.19 15.15 15.05
N GLN A 130 -10.57 13.98 14.85
CA GLN A 130 -9.55 13.43 15.75
C GLN A 130 -8.13 14.00 15.54
N SER A 131 -7.86 14.67 14.41
CA SER A 131 -6.49 15.07 14.06
C SER A 131 -6.44 16.34 13.21
N GLU A 132 -5.79 17.39 13.73
CA GLU A 132 -5.52 18.64 13.00
C GLU A 132 -4.84 18.40 11.63
N LYS A 133 -3.90 17.44 11.57
CA LYS A 133 -3.23 17.08 10.31
C LYS A 133 -4.21 16.56 9.24
N MET A 134 -5.20 15.78 9.63
CA MET A 134 -6.25 15.29 8.75
C MET A 134 -7.24 16.40 8.41
N ALA A 135 -7.60 17.24 9.39
CA ALA A 135 -8.45 18.41 9.18
C ALA A 135 -7.88 19.37 8.12
N GLY A 136 -6.55 19.52 8.10
CA GLY A 136 -5.81 20.35 7.14
C GLY A 136 -5.68 19.76 5.72
N PHE A 137 -6.13 18.52 5.47
CA PHE A 137 -6.15 17.99 4.11
C PHE A 137 -7.28 18.62 3.29
N SER A 138 -6.96 19.00 2.04
CA SER A 138 -7.95 19.51 1.09
C SER A 138 -8.95 18.42 0.70
N ASP A 139 -10.16 18.80 0.32
CA ASP A 139 -11.18 17.86 -0.14
C ASP A 139 -10.71 17.07 -1.38
N LEU A 140 -9.88 17.67 -2.23
CA LEU A 140 -9.24 16.98 -3.36
C LEU A 140 -8.30 15.87 -2.87
N THR A 141 -7.52 16.12 -1.82
CA THR A 141 -6.63 15.12 -1.21
C THR A 141 -7.44 13.96 -0.63
N ILE A 142 -8.52 14.26 0.11
CA ILE A 142 -9.41 13.26 0.70
C ILE A 142 -10.08 12.41 -0.39
N ARG A 143 -10.60 13.02 -1.45
CA ARG A 143 -11.19 12.29 -2.58
C ARG A 143 -10.19 11.32 -3.22
N LYS A 144 -8.94 11.77 -3.42
CA LYS A 144 -7.90 10.91 -3.99
C LYS A 144 -7.48 9.78 -3.04
N LEU A 145 -7.42 10.04 -1.73
CA LEU A 145 -7.17 9.00 -0.72
C LEU A 145 -8.25 7.91 -0.77
N LYS A 146 -9.53 8.31 -0.77
CA LYS A 146 -10.66 7.40 -0.92
C LYS A 146 -10.55 6.54 -2.18
N GLN A 147 -10.29 7.17 -3.33
CA GLN A 147 -10.11 6.46 -4.60
C GLN A 147 -8.97 5.43 -4.52
N ASN A 148 -7.83 5.82 -3.94
CA ASN A 148 -6.68 4.93 -3.83
C ASN A 148 -6.95 3.75 -2.90
N PHE A 149 -7.68 3.96 -1.79
CA PHE A 149 -8.07 2.88 -0.89
C PHE A 149 -9.03 1.90 -1.56
N CYS A 150 -10.01 2.38 -2.32
CA CYS A 150 -10.86 1.50 -3.13
C CYS A 150 -10.05 0.67 -4.12
N PHE A 151 -9.08 1.28 -4.81
CA PHE A 151 -8.22 0.58 -5.76
C PHE A 151 -7.38 -0.52 -5.08
N LEU A 152 -6.71 -0.19 -3.97
CA LEU A 152 -5.92 -1.17 -3.20
C LEU A 152 -6.81 -2.29 -2.63
N TYR A 153 -8.01 -1.96 -2.17
CA TYR A 153 -8.98 -2.93 -1.67
C TYR A 153 -9.45 -3.88 -2.78
N GLN A 154 -9.78 -3.36 -3.97
CA GLN A 154 -10.21 -4.18 -5.11
C GLN A 154 -9.09 -5.09 -5.63
N ASP A 155 -7.87 -4.59 -5.73
CA ASP A 155 -6.70 -5.40 -6.08
C ASP A 155 -6.50 -6.56 -5.09
N TRP A 156 -6.78 -6.32 -3.81
CA TRP A 156 -6.72 -7.32 -2.75
C TRP A 156 -7.92 -8.28 -2.76
N THR A 157 -9.18 -7.82 -2.85
CA THR A 157 -10.37 -8.69 -2.80
C THR A 157 -10.52 -9.58 -4.01
N CYS A 158 -10.14 -9.11 -5.21
CA CYS A 158 -10.01 -9.96 -6.40
C CYS A 158 -9.02 -11.12 -6.21
N SER A 159 -8.25 -11.14 -5.11
CA SER A 159 -7.33 -12.22 -4.76
C SER A 159 -7.92 -13.21 -3.74
N VAL A 160 -8.91 -12.77 -2.95
CA VAL A 160 -9.57 -13.57 -1.89
C VAL A 160 -10.83 -14.27 -2.40
N VAL A 161 -11.51 -13.71 -3.41
CA VAL A 161 -12.75 -14.28 -3.98
C VAL A 161 -12.49 -15.44 -4.96
N PHE A 162 -11.24 -15.68 -5.35
CA PHE A 162 -10.84 -16.76 -6.28
C PHE A 162 -10.05 -17.91 -5.63
N SER A 163 -10.12 -18.05 -4.31
CA SER A 163 -9.57 -19.19 -3.55
C SER A 163 -10.69 -20.02 -2.93
#